data_AF-A0A3L8SSJ6-F1
#
_entry.id   AF-A0A3L8SSJ6-F1
#
_cell.length_a   1.000
_cell.length_b   1.000
_cell.length_c   1.000
_cell.angle_alpha   90.00
_cell.angle_beta   90.00
_cell.angle_gamma   90.00
#
_symmetry.space_group_name_H-M   'P 1'
#
loop_
_entity.id
_entity.type
_entity.pdbx_description
1 polymer ?
#
loop_
_entity_poly.entity_id
_entity_poly.type
_entity_poly.pdbx_seq_one_letter_code
_entity_poly.pdbx_strand_id
1 'polypeptide(L)'
;MAAGRVSVLLLLAAALLFLAGAVRGAGLRPRIVGGPQPIEDPENDEGLERALQFAMTAYNRASNDMYSSRVVRVISAQRQIVAGVKYIMEVEIARTTCTKPATDIQHCAFHEEPQMAKHTICNFVVLNVPWRNQVELLESKCQ
;
A
#
# COMPACT_ATOMS: atom_id res chain seq x y z
N MET A 1 -28.40 -40.32 40.04
CA MET A 1 -26.96 -40.03 39.77
C MET A 1 -26.63 -40.01 38.26
N ALA A 2 -27.54 -39.57 37.38
CA ALA A 2 -27.33 -39.59 35.93
C ALA A 2 -27.15 -38.18 35.30
N ALA A 3 -27.73 -37.14 35.92
CA ALA A 3 -27.72 -35.78 35.39
C ALA A 3 -26.32 -35.12 35.36
N GLY A 4 -25.47 -35.39 36.35
CA GLY A 4 -24.12 -34.79 36.44
C GLY A 4 -23.13 -35.34 35.41
N ARG A 5 -23.28 -36.60 34.99
CA ARG A 5 -22.38 -37.24 34.01
C ARG A 5 -22.63 -36.75 32.59
N VAL A 6 -23.89 -36.51 32.23
CA VAL A 6 -24.29 -35.98 30.91
C VAL A 6 -23.81 -34.54 30.74
N SER A 7 -23.91 -33.71 31.78
CA SER A 7 -23.48 -32.32 31.74
C SER A 7 -21.95 -32.17 31.59
N VAL A 8 -21.17 -33.02 32.27
CA VAL A 8 -19.70 -33.03 32.13
C VAL A 8 -19.25 -33.51 30.74
N LEU A 9 -19.92 -34.53 30.18
CA LEU A 9 -19.64 -35.00 28.81
C LEU A 9 -19.95 -33.94 27.75
N LEU A 10 -21.06 -33.20 27.91
CA LEU A 10 -21.42 -32.08 27.03
C LEU A 10 -20.42 -30.92 27.12
N LEU A 11 -19.94 -30.58 28.33
CA LEU A 11 -18.94 -29.53 28.53
C LEU A 11 -17.57 -29.92 27.94
N LEU A 12 -17.16 -31.18 28.08
CA LEU A 12 -15.93 -31.69 27.47
C LEU A 12 -16.01 -31.73 25.93
N ALA A 13 -17.15 -32.13 25.38
CA ALA A 13 -17.39 -32.10 23.93
C ALA A 13 -17.38 -30.67 23.37
N ALA A 14 -17.97 -29.71 24.08
CA ALA A 14 -17.92 -28.31 23.70
C ALA A 14 -16.48 -27.76 23.71
N ALA A 15 -15.69 -28.08 24.75
CA ALA A 15 -14.29 -27.65 24.83
C ALA A 15 -13.41 -28.21 23.71
N LEU A 16 -13.63 -29.47 23.29
CA LEU A 16 -12.93 -30.08 22.16
C LEU A 16 -13.30 -29.43 20.81
N LEU A 17 -14.55 -29.01 20.63
CA LEU A 17 -15.00 -28.29 19.43
C LEU A 17 -14.40 -26.88 19.34
N PHE A 18 -14.15 -26.20 20.46
CA PHE A 18 -13.45 -24.91 20.48
C PHE A 18 -11.95 -25.04 20.13
N LEU A 19 -11.31 -26.16 20.47
CA LEU A 19 -9.89 -26.41 20.15
C LEU A 19 -9.66 -26.78 18.68
N ALA A 20 -10.67 -27.31 17.97
CA ALA A 20 -10.57 -27.67 16.55
C ALA A 20 -10.75 -26.48 15.58
N GLY A 21 -11.13 -25.30 16.08
CA GLY A 21 -11.67 -24.21 15.26
C GLY A 21 -10.71 -23.16 14.70
N ALA A 22 -9.40 -23.24 14.92
CA ALA A 22 -8.50 -22.12 14.56
C ALA A 22 -7.16 -22.53 13.92
N VAL A 23 -7.18 -23.42 12.92
CA VAL A 23 -6.08 -23.46 11.95
C VAL A 23 -6.44 -22.51 10.81
N ARG A 24 -6.12 -21.22 10.98
CA ARG A 24 -6.05 -20.30 9.84
C ARG A 24 -4.86 -20.72 8.99
N GLY A 25 -5.10 -21.61 8.03
CA GLY A 25 -4.12 -21.95 7.02
C GLY A 25 -3.72 -20.67 6.29
N ALA A 26 -2.53 -20.16 6.57
CA ALA A 26 -1.88 -19.18 5.73
C ALA A 26 -1.57 -19.87 4.39
N GLY A 27 -2.55 -19.88 3.48
CA GLY A 27 -2.39 -20.45 2.15
C GLY A 27 -1.29 -19.70 1.41
N LEU A 28 -0.14 -20.34 1.22
CA LEU A 28 0.90 -19.89 0.30
C LEU A 28 0.27 -19.74 -1.09
N ARG A 29 0.01 -18.50 -1.52
CA ARG A 29 -0.43 -18.24 -2.89
C ARG A 29 0.71 -18.67 -3.83
N PRO A 30 0.48 -19.61 -4.76
CA PRO A 30 1.53 -20.06 -5.67
C PRO A 30 2.07 -18.86 -6.46
N ARG A 31 3.39 -18.68 -6.43
CA ARG A 31 4.08 -17.57 -7.08
C ARG A 31 4.07 -17.79 -8.60
N ILE A 32 3.22 -17.06 -9.32
CA ILE A 32 3.15 -17.12 -10.79
C ILE A 32 4.30 -16.29 -11.38
N VAL A 33 5.11 -16.92 -12.25
CA VAL A 33 6.20 -16.24 -12.96
C VAL A 33 5.60 -15.15 -13.87
N GLY A 34 6.11 -13.92 -13.75
CA GLY A 34 5.64 -12.76 -14.53
C GLY A 34 4.32 -12.12 -14.05
N GLY A 35 3.65 -12.72 -13.07
CA GLY A 35 2.49 -12.10 -12.41
C GLY A 35 2.92 -11.02 -11.41
N PRO A 36 2.03 -10.07 -11.06
CA PRO A 36 2.27 -9.13 -9.97
C PRO A 36 2.57 -9.86 -8.66
N GLN A 37 3.61 -9.43 -7.96
CA GLN A 37 4.05 -9.96 -6.68
C GLN A 37 3.96 -8.85 -5.63
N PRO A 38 3.37 -9.11 -4.45
CA PRO A 38 3.35 -8.14 -3.38
C PRO A 38 4.77 -7.79 -2.92
N ILE A 39 4.98 -6.54 -2.54
CA ILE A 39 6.18 -6.09 -1.83
C ILE A 39 5.82 -6.11 -0.35
N GLU A 40 6.42 -7.02 0.42
CA GLU A 40 6.07 -7.24 1.84
C GLU A 40 6.59 -6.13 2.74
N ASP A 41 7.73 -5.53 2.38
CA ASP A 41 8.35 -4.42 3.11
C ASP A 41 8.52 -3.21 2.17
N PRO A 42 7.47 -2.38 2.00
CA PRO A 42 7.50 -1.23 1.10
C PRO A 42 8.53 -0.16 1.49
N GLU A 43 8.92 -0.08 2.76
CA GLU A 43 9.85 0.93 3.27
C GLU A 43 11.31 0.61 2.93
N ASN A 44 11.60 -0.65 2.60
CA ASN A 44 12.95 -1.15 2.34
C ASN A 44 13.17 -1.58 0.87
N ASP A 45 12.22 -1.32 -0.04
CA ASP A 45 12.39 -1.56 -1.47
C ASP A 45 12.80 -0.27 -2.19
N GLU A 46 14.11 -0.08 -2.41
CA GLU A 46 14.67 1.11 -3.09
C GLU A 46 14.04 1.37 -4.47
N GLY A 47 13.63 0.30 -5.16
CA GLY A 47 13.02 0.42 -6.49
C GLY A 47 11.62 1.00 -6.40
N LEU A 48 10.84 0.58 -5.41
CA LEU A 48 9.54 1.14 -5.07
C LEU A 48 9.67 2.59 -4.60
N GLU A 49 10.62 2.89 -3.72
CA GLU A 49 10.87 4.26 -3.23
C GLU A 49 11.12 5.22 -4.40
N ARG A 50 12.01 4.82 -5.32
CA ARG A 50 12.34 5.63 -6.50
C ARG A 50 11.14 5.79 -7.45
N ALA A 51 10.36 4.73 -7.64
CA ALA A 51 9.13 4.77 -8.43
C ALA A 51 8.07 5.71 -7.79
N LEU A 52 7.93 5.64 -6.47
CA LEU A 52 7.01 6.47 -5.69
C LEU A 52 7.40 7.94 -5.74
N GLN A 53 8.69 8.25 -5.59
CA GLN A 53 9.20 9.62 -5.72
C GLN A 53 8.94 10.20 -7.11
N PHE A 54 9.16 9.41 -8.16
CA PHE A 54 8.85 9.80 -9.54
C PHE A 54 7.35 10.09 -9.73
N ALA A 55 6.48 9.18 -9.27
CA ALA A 55 5.03 9.34 -9.36
C ALA A 55 4.53 10.58 -8.62
N MET A 56 5.01 10.83 -7.39
CA MET A 56 4.63 12.00 -6.60
C MET A 56 5.11 13.31 -7.22
N THR A 57 6.30 13.32 -7.81
CA THR A 57 6.81 14.48 -8.54
C THR A 57 5.92 14.79 -9.75
N ALA A 58 5.55 13.78 -10.52
CA ALA A 58 4.66 13.92 -11.67
C ALA A 58 3.25 14.36 -11.25
N TYR A 59 2.69 13.76 -10.19
CA TYR A 59 1.39 14.13 -9.63
C TYR A 59 1.36 15.60 -9.19
N ASN A 60 2.37 16.04 -8.41
CA ASN A 60 2.43 17.41 -7.92
C ASN A 60 2.57 18.43 -9.06
N ARG A 61 3.30 18.09 -10.13
CA ARG A 61 3.42 18.95 -11.32
C ARG A 61 2.12 19.02 -12.13
N ALA A 62 1.36 17.92 -12.22
CA ALA A 62 0.11 17.85 -12.96
C ALA A 62 -1.09 18.41 -12.19
N SER A 63 -1.04 18.38 -10.86
CA SER A 63 -2.11 18.86 -9.99
C SER A 63 -2.20 20.39 -9.99
N ASN A 64 -3.40 20.93 -10.19
CA ASN A 64 -3.71 22.37 -10.12
C ASN A 64 -3.79 22.91 -8.68
N ASP A 65 -3.52 22.07 -7.67
CA ASP A 65 -3.45 22.52 -6.28
C ASP A 65 -2.26 23.46 -6.08
N MET A 66 -2.48 24.55 -5.34
CA MET A 66 -1.43 25.51 -4.96
C MET A 66 -0.40 24.86 -4.03
N TYR A 67 -0.83 23.90 -3.23
CA TYR A 67 0.00 23.19 -2.26
C TYR A 67 0.53 21.88 -2.84
N SER A 68 1.73 21.49 -2.42
CA SER A 68 2.29 20.19 -2.73
C SER A 68 1.67 19.12 -1.83
N SER A 69 1.45 17.92 -2.36
CA SER A 69 1.03 16.76 -1.59
C SER A 69 2.21 15.83 -1.32
N ARG A 70 2.19 15.17 -0.17
CA ARG A 70 3.19 14.18 0.25
C ARG A 70 2.49 12.87 0.62
N VAL A 71 3.21 11.77 0.51
CA VAL A 71 2.73 10.45 0.91
C VAL A 71 2.64 10.39 2.43
N VAL A 72 1.49 9.96 2.94
CA VAL A 72 1.28 9.65 4.35
C VAL A 72 1.74 8.22 4.63
N ARG A 73 1.30 7.28 3.79
CA ARG A 73 1.66 5.86 3.88
C ARG A 73 1.40 5.13 2.57
N VAL A 74 2.12 4.04 2.38
CA VAL A 74 1.84 3.05 1.33
C VAL A 74 0.79 2.07 1.87
N ILE A 75 -0.36 1.97 1.18
CA ILE A 75 -1.45 1.04 1.56
C ILE A 75 -1.13 -0.35 1.03
N SER A 76 -0.74 -0.43 -0.25
CA SER A 76 -0.32 -1.67 -0.87
C SER A 76 0.67 -1.39 -2.00
N ALA A 77 1.61 -2.30 -2.21
CA ALA A 77 2.58 -2.21 -3.29
C ALA A 77 2.82 -3.59 -3.91
N GLN A 78 2.94 -3.62 -5.23
CA GLN A 78 3.23 -4.81 -6.00
C GLN A 78 4.27 -4.48 -7.08
N ARG A 79 5.12 -5.45 -7.39
CA ARG A 79 6.03 -5.41 -8.53
C ARG A 79 5.70 -6.49 -9.54
N GLN A 80 5.81 -6.16 -10.82
CA GLN A 80 5.63 -7.08 -11.93
C GLN A 80 6.80 -6.96 -12.90
N ILE A 81 7.46 -8.08 -13.20
CA ILE A 81 8.53 -8.14 -14.20
C ILE A 81 7.91 -8.28 -15.59
N VAL A 82 8.18 -7.32 -16.46
CA VAL A 82 7.70 -7.24 -17.85
C VAL A 82 8.88 -6.85 -18.76
N ALA A 83 8.66 -6.10 -19.85
CA ALA A 83 9.72 -5.36 -20.56
C ALA A 83 10.21 -4.14 -19.74
N GLY A 84 10.46 -4.37 -18.45
CA GLY A 84 10.81 -3.40 -17.41
C GLY A 84 10.39 -3.94 -16.05
N VAL A 85 10.46 -3.11 -15.02
CA VAL A 85 9.88 -3.38 -13.71
C VAL A 85 8.69 -2.45 -13.53
N LYS A 86 7.49 -3.02 -13.47
CA LYS A 86 6.25 -2.29 -13.23
C LYS A 86 5.94 -2.31 -11.73
N TYR A 87 5.83 -1.13 -11.14
CA TYR A 87 5.38 -0.92 -9.77
C TYR A 87 3.92 -0.48 -9.80
N ILE A 88 3.08 -1.18 -9.05
CA ILE A 88 1.66 -0.90 -8.87
C ILE A 88 1.49 -0.59 -7.38
N MET A 89 1.10 0.64 -7.07
CA MET A 89 1.10 1.13 -5.70
C MET A 89 -0.16 1.93 -5.42
N GLU A 90 -0.79 1.58 -4.31
CA GLU A 90 -1.91 2.29 -3.71
C GLU A 90 -1.37 3.04 -2.49
N VAL A 91 -1.48 4.36 -2.51
CA VAL A 91 -0.88 5.22 -1.50
C VAL A 91 -1.90 6.23 -0.99
N GLU A 92 -1.80 6.54 0.30
CA GLU A 92 -2.51 7.66 0.88
C GLU A 92 -1.61 8.89 0.79
N ILE A 93 -2.13 9.96 0.17
CA ILE A 93 -1.44 11.25 0.09
C ILE A 93 -2.23 12.29 0.88
N ALA A 94 -1.51 13.27 1.43
CA ALA A 94 -2.10 14.42 2.08
C ALA A 94 -1.44 15.71 1.63
N ARG A 95 -2.25 16.78 1.64
CA ARG A 95 -1.79 18.13 1.34
C ARG A 95 -0.79 18.62 2.41
N THR A 96 0.30 19.22 1.97
CA THR A 96 1.31 19.85 2.84
C THR A 96 1.15 21.36 2.91
N THR A 97 1.82 22.00 3.85
CA THR A 97 1.87 23.45 4.01
C THR A 97 2.72 24.16 2.95
N CYS A 98 3.53 23.41 2.21
CA CYS A 98 4.42 23.95 1.18
C CYS A 98 3.67 24.26 -0.12
N THR A 99 3.86 25.47 -0.64
CA THR A 99 3.35 25.88 -1.96
C THR A 99 4.26 25.43 -3.09
N LYS A 100 3.70 25.25 -4.28
CA LYS A 100 4.49 24.92 -5.48
C LYS A 100 5.14 26.19 -6.07
N PRO A 101 6.40 26.13 -6.56
CA PRO A 101 7.30 24.98 -6.55
C PRO A 101 8.01 24.85 -5.18
N ALA A 102 7.87 23.69 -4.54
CA ALA A 102 8.64 23.35 -3.34
C ALA A 102 9.88 22.54 -3.75
N THR A 103 11.06 22.95 -3.29
CA THR A 103 12.33 22.24 -3.54
C THR A 103 12.52 21.07 -2.58
N ASP A 104 11.95 21.13 -1.38
CA ASP A 104 12.09 20.13 -0.33
C ASP A 104 10.74 19.67 0.21
N ILE A 105 10.04 18.86 -0.58
CA ILE A 105 8.70 18.35 -0.22
C ILE A 105 8.78 17.38 0.96
N GLN A 106 9.92 16.73 1.20
CA GLN A 106 10.04 15.68 2.22
C GLN A 106 9.96 16.22 3.64
N HIS A 107 10.46 17.44 3.87
CA HIS A 107 10.39 18.12 5.17
C HIS A 107 9.15 19.00 5.35
N CYS A 108 8.22 19.00 4.39
CA CYS A 108 6.99 19.76 4.48
C CYS A 108 6.00 19.13 5.46
N ALA A 109 5.54 19.92 6.44
CA ALA A 109 4.50 19.51 7.36
C ALA A 109 3.16 19.33 6.63
N PHE A 110 2.32 18.42 7.15
CA PHE A 110 0.94 18.30 6.69
C PHE A 110 0.08 19.43 7.25
N HIS A 111 -0.99 19.78 6.56
CA HIS A 111 -2.01 20.65 7.15
C HIS A 111 -2.75 19.89 8.26
N GLU A 112 -2.91 20.50 9.43
CA GLU A 112 -3.65 19.93 10.55
C GLU A 112 -5.12 20.38 10.58
N GLU A 113 -5.44 21.53 9.96
CA GLU A 113 -6.81 22.01 9.93
C GLU A 113 -7.69 21.08 9.06
N PRO A 114 -8.83 20.57 9.57
CA PRO A 114 -9.69 19.62 8.85
C PRO A 114 -10.16 20.09 7.47
N GLN A 115 -10.28 21.41 7.27
CA GLN A 115 -10.65 22.02 6.00
C GLN A 115 -9.53 22.02 4.94
N MET A 116 -8.28 21.91 5.36
CA MET A 116 -7.07 21.95 4.52
C MET A 116 -6.35 20.60 4.47
N ALA A 117 -6.52 19.74 5.48
CA ALA A 117 -6.02 18.38 5.59
C ALA A 117 -6.77 17.44 4.64
N LYS A 118 -6.57 17.62 3.33
CA LYS A 118 -7.17 16.76 2.30
C LYS A 118 -6.35 15.50 2.15
N HIS A 119 -6.90 14.40 2.66
CA HIS A 119 -6.39 13.05 2.46
C HIS A 119 -7.08 12.43 1.24
N THR A 120 -6.29 11.85 0.35
CA THR A 120 -6.79 11.18 -0.85
C THR A 120 -6.02 9.89 -1.07
N ILE A 121 -6.71 8.84 -1.51
CA ILE A 121 -6.09 7.60 -1.93
C ILE A 121 -5.83 7.68 -3.43
N CYS A 122 -4.60 7.39 -3.82
CA CYS A 122 -4.16 7.39 -5.20
C CYS A 122 -3.58 6.03 -5.59
N ASN A 123 -3.93 5.59 -6.79
CA ASN A 123 -3.36 4.45 -7.48
C ASN A 123 -2.41 4.94 -8.55
N PHE A 124 -1.15 4.55 -8.42
CA PHE A 124 -0.10 4.86 -9.37
C PHE A 124 0.47 3.59 -9.97
N VAL A 125 0.75 3.65 -11.27
CA VAL A 125 1.45 2.58 -11.98
C VAL A 125 2.67 3.18 -12.66
N VAL A 126 3.86 2.76 -12.24
CA VAL A 126 5.14 3.25 -12.75
C VAL A 126 5.88 2.12 -13.44
N LEU A 127 6.39 2.37 -14.64
CA LEU A 127 7.25 1.44 -15.37
C LEU A 127 8.68 1.98 -15.38
N ASN A 128 9.60 1.24 -14.77
CA ASN A 128 11.03 1.49 -14.88
C ASN A 128 11.64 0.55 -15.92
N VAL A 129 12.38 1.09 -16.90
CA VAL A 129 13.08 0.35 -17.95
C VAL A 129 14.58 0.64 -17.83
N PRO A 130 15.32 -0.07 -16.95
CA PRO A 130 16.69 0.29 -16.60
C PRO A 130 17.65 0.32 -17.80
N TRP A 131 17.54 -0.63 -18.73
CA TRP A 131 18.41 -0.70 -19.92
C TRP A 131 18.15 0.40 -20.96
N ARG A 132 17.09 1.20 -20.79
CA ARG A 132 16.84 2.40 -21.59
C ARG A 132 17.01 3.69 -20.77
N ASN A 133 17.32 3.60 -19.48
CA ASN A 133 17.31 4.72 -18.54
C ASN A 133 15.99 5.51 -18.58
N GLN A 134 14.86 4.79 -18.68
CA GLN A 134 13.53 5.37 -18.80
C GLN A 134 12.66 5.01 -17.60
N VAL A 135 11.93 5.99 -17.08
CA VAL A 135 10.89 5.79 -16.06
C VAL A 135 9.63 6.50 -16.54
N GLU A 136 8.52 5.78 -16.54
CA GLU A 136 7.25 6.25 -17.10
C GLU A 136 6.13 6.10 -16.08
N LEU A 137 5.27 7.11 -15.99
CA LEU A 137 4.03 7.04 -15.22
C LEU A 137 2.93 6.56 -16.15
N LEU A 138 2.55 5.30 -16.02
CA LEU A 138 1.51 4.68 -16.85
C LEU A 138 0.11 5.06 -16.37
N GLU A 139 -0.08 5.18 -15.06
CA GLU A 139 -1.37 5.53 -14.46
C GLU A 139 -1.19 6.39 -13.20
N SER A 140 -2.11 7.34 -13.01
CA SER A 140 -2.23 8.19 -11.83
C SER A 140 -3.70 8.52 -11.61
N LYS A 141 -4.40 7.71 -10.82
CA LYS A 141 -5.82 7.90 -10.49
C LYS A 141 -5.98 8.14 -9.00
N CYS A 142 -6.67 9.22 -8.64
CA CYS A 142 -6.96 9.58 -7.25
C CYS A 142 -8.47 9.68 -7.06
N GLN A 143 -8.96 9.33 -5.87
CA GLN A 143 -10.39 9.38 -5.51
C GLN A 143 -10.84 10.77 -5.07
#